data_AF-A0A3B0IYF3-F1
#
_entry.id   AF-A0A3B0IYF3-F1
#
_cell.length_a   1.000
_cell.length_b   1.000
_cell.length_c   1.000
_cell.angle_alpha   90.00
_cell.angle_beta   90.00
_cell.angle_gamma   90.00
#
_symmetry.space_group_name_H-M   'P 1'
#
loop_
_entity.id
_entity.type
_entity.pdbx_description
1 polymer ?
#
loop_
_entity_poly.entity_id
_entity_poly.type
_entity_poly.pdbx_seq_one_letter_code
_entity_poly.pdbx_strand_id
1 'polypeptide(L)' 'MPTAAVNRCVRTPIKYLPVRSAPIPATLLDDCPLPVIAEQMTWGDSLILNVQLLLALEMYNQDKAAIRQIEKQRE' A
#
# COMPACT_ATOMS: atom_id res chain seq x y z
N MET A 1 2.25 19.69 66.48
CA MET A 1 1.71 20.31 65.25
C MET A 1 2.90 20.70 64.37
N PRO A 2 2.95 20.42 63.05
CA PRO A 2 2.18 19.48 62.22
C PRO A 2 3.06 18.36 61.60
N THR A 3 2.44 17.24 61.27
CA THR A 3 3.06 16.12 60.52
C THR A 3 3.19 16.46 59.04
N ALA A 4 4.39 16.35 58.49
CA ALA A 4 4.64 16.50 57.05
C ALA A 4 3.92 15.39 56.28
N ALA A 5 2.95 15.76 55.44
CA ALA A 5 2.24 14.84 54.57
C ALA A 5 3.18 14.39 53.45
N VAL A 6 3.46 13.08 53.38
CA VAL A 6 4.27 12.49 52.30
C VAL A 6 3.45 12.50 51.02
N ASN A 7 4.06 13.13 50.02
CA ASN A 7 3.62 13.42 48.68
C ASN A 7 3.00 12.15 48.07
N ARG A 8 1.70 12.18 47.78
CA ARG A 8 1.03 11.06 47.13
C ARG A 8 1.58 10.94 45.70
N CYS A 9 2.33 9.87 45.44
CA CYS A 9 2.87 9.60 44.11
C CYS A 9 1.72 9.11 43.21
N VAL A 10 1.17 10.00 42.39
CA VAL A 10 0.09 9.69 41.44
C VAL A 10 0.71 8.93 40.26
N ARG A 11 0.36 7.65 40.11
CA ARG A 11 0.64 6.91 38.89
C ARG A 11 -0.48 7.18 37.89
N THR A 12 -0.19 7.90 36.82
CA THR A 12 -1.12 8.04 35.69
C THR A 12 -1.25 6.71 34.97
N PRO A 13 -2.46 6.14 34.86
CA PRO A 13 -2.67 4.93 34.07
C PRO A 13 -2.39 5.21 32.59
N ILE A 14 -1.64 4.33 31.93
CA ILE A 14 -1.41 4.42 30.49
C ILE A 14 -2.71 4.05 29.77
N LYS A 15 -3.20 4.97 28.95
CA LYS A 15 -4.33 4.71 28.05
C LYS A 15 -3.80 4.41 26.67
N TYR A 16 -3.93 3.16 26.24
CA TYR A 16 -3.66 2.78 24.85
C TYR A 16 -4.81 3.28 23.97
N LEU A 17 -4.47 4.05 22.93
CA LEU A 17 -5.41 4.49 21.91
C LEU A 17 -5.31 3.52 20.73
N PRO A 18 -6.45 3.11 20.13
CA PRO A 18 -6.41 2.36 18.89
C PRO A 18 -5.77 3.22 17.80
N VAL A 19 -4.67 2.73 17.23
CA VAL A 19 -4.01 3.38 16.10
C VAL A 19 -4.76 2.97 14.84
N ARG A 20 -5.21 3.94 14.04
CA ARG A 20 -5.73 3.64 12.69
C ARG A 20 -4.57 3.20 11.82
N SER A 21 -4.74 2.09 11.12
CA SER A 21 -3.77 1.65 10.11
C SER A 21 -3.64 2.74 9.04
N ALA A 22 -2.39 3.06 8.65
CA ALA A 22 -2.13 4.06 7.61
C ALA A 22 -2.86 3.64 6.32
N PRO A 23 -3.47 4.60 5.58
CA PRO A 23 -4.11 4.28 4.31
C PRO A 23 -3.06 3.79 3.30
N ILE A 24 -3.48 2.90 2.39
CA ILE A 24 -2.66 2.49 1.25
C ILE A 24 -2.29 3.76 0.46
N PRO A 25 -1.03 3.94 0.03
CA PRO A 25 -0.66 5.05 -0.83
C PRO A 25 -1.57 5.11 -2.06
N ALA A 26 -2.15 6.29 -2.34
CA ALA A 26 -3.08 6.48 -3.45
C ALA A 26 -2.44 6.10 -4.80
N THR A 27 -1.12 6.25 -4.92
CA THR A 27 -0.34 5.87 -6.10
C THR A 27 -0.43 4.38 -6.44
N LEU A 28 -0.73 3.51 -5.47
CA LEU A 28 -0.93 2.08 -5.71
C LEU A 28 -2.32 1.76 -6.29
N LEU A 29 -3.19 2.77 -6.39
CA LEU A 29 -4.52 2.69 -6.97
C LEU A 29 -4.61 3.48 -8.28
N ASP A 30 -3.49 3.99 -8.79
CA ASP A 30 -3.45 4.71 -10.06
C ASP A 30 -3.78 3.76 -11.23
N ASP A 31 -4.48 4.30 -12.23
CA ASP A 31 -4.83 3.55 -13.44
C ASP A 31 -3.56 3.19 -14.23
N CYS A 32 -3.55 1.99 -14.81
CA CYS A 32 -2.48 1.56 -15.70
C CYS A 32 -2.53 2.39 -17.01
N PRO A 33 -1.42 3.03 -17.42
CA PRO A 33 -1.40 3.77 -18.67
C PRO A 33 -1.59 2.81 -19.85
N LEU A 34 -2.57 3.11 -20.70
CA LEU A 34 -2.80 2.33 -21.92
C LEU A 34 -1.68 2.61 -22.93
N PRO A 35 -1.09 1.56 -23.54
CA PRO A 35 -0.14 1.76 -24.62
C PRO A 35 -0.86 2.35 -25.85
N VAL A 36 -0.15 3.18 -26.61
CA VAL A 36 -0.65 3.67 -27.89
C VAL A 36 -0.64 2.51 -28.88
N ILE A 37 -1.83 2.12 -29.36
CA ILE A 37 -1.97 1.11 -30.40
C ILE A 37 -2.03 1.82 -31.74
N ALA A 38 -1.06 1.55 -32.60
CA ALA A 38 -1.03 2.12 -33.95
C ALA A 38 -2.17 1.55 -34.81
N GLU A 39 -2.77 2.41 -35.66
CA GLU A 39 -3.82 2.00 -36.60
C GLU A 39 -3.28 1.01 -37.66
N GLN A 40 -1.98 1.12 -37.97
CA GLN A 40 -1.25 0.25 -38.88
C GLN A 40 0.01 -0.25 -38.17
N MET A 41 0.20 -1.57 -38.17
CA MET A 41 1.34 -2.21 -37.55
C MET A 41 1.75 -3.41 -38.39
N THR A 42 3.07 -3.66 -38.48
CA THR A 42 3.54 -4.90 -39.07
C THR A 42 3.19 -6.07 -38.15
N TRP A 43 3.21 -7.29 -38.69
CA TRP A 43 3.05 -8.48 -37.86
C TRP A 43 4.10 -8.55 -36.74
N GLY A 44 5.35 -8.16 -37.03
CA GLY A 44 6.42 -8.10 -36.03
C GLY A 44 6.12 -7.10 -34.90
N ASP A 45 5.63 -5.91 -35.24
CA ASP A 45 5.24 -4.90 -34.25
C ASP A 45 4.13 -5.41 -33.34
N SER A 46 3.16 -6.15 -33.89
CA SER A 46 2.07 -6.75 -33.10
C SER A 46 2.58 -7.78 -32.09
N LEU A 47 3.62 -8.54 -32.43
CA LEU A 47 4.23 -9.49 -31.48
C LEU A 47 4.95 -8.76 -30.35
N ILE A 48 5.71 -7.71 -30.68
CA ILE A 48 6.41 -6.90 -29.68
C ILE A 48 5.40 -6.27 -28.72
N LEU A 49 4.30 -5.71 -29.23
CA LEU A 49 3.21 -5.17 -28.42
C LEU A 49 2.62 -6.24 -27.49
N ASN A 50 2.35 -7.45 -27.98
CA ASN A 50 1.83 -8.53 -27.14
C ASN A 50 2.81 -8.92 -26.02
N VAL A 51 4.12 -8.98 -26.31
CA VAL A 51 5.14 -9.24 -25.28
C VAL A 51 5.12 -8.13 -24.21
N GLN A 52 5.07 -6.87 -24.62
CA GLN A 52 5.00 -5.73 -23.68
C GLN A 52 3.74 -5.80 -22.81
N LEU A 53 2.59 -6.12 -23.39
CA LEU A 53 1.33 -6.29 -22.66
C LEU A 53 1.40 -7.43 -21.65
N LEU A 54 1.98 -8.57 -22.02
CA LEU A 54 2.14 -9.72 -21.12
C LEU A 54 3.07 -9.40 -19.94
N LEU A 55 4.16 -8.67 -20.19
CA LEU A 55 5.06 -8.20 -19.12
C LEU A 55 4.38 -7.22 -18.16
N ALA A 56 3.60 -6.28 -18.69
CA ALA A 56 2.83 -5.35 -17.87
C ALA A 56 1.81 -6.09 -16.98
N LEU A 57 1.15 -7.12 -17.51
CA LEU A 57 0.24 -7.99 -16.74
C LEU A 57 0.97 -8.75 -15.63
N GLU A 58 2.17 -9.25 -15.91
CA GLU A 58 3.00 -9.92 -14.90
C GLU A 58 3.35 -8.96 -13.75
N MET A 59 3.85 -7.76 -14.06
CA MET A 59 4.17 -6.74 -13.07
C MET A 59 2.95 -6.36 -12.23
N TYR A 60 1.81 -6.10 -12.87
CA TYR A 60 0.58 -5.74 -12.17
C TYR A 60 0.11 -6.85 -11.21
N ASN A 61 0.25 -8.12 -11.62
CA ASN A 61 -0.09 -9.24 -10.74
C ASN A 61 0.84 -9.32 -9.53
N GLN A 62 2.12 -8.99 -9.67
CA GLN A 62 3.08 -8.91 -8.56
C GLN A 62 2.73 -7.77 -7.60
N ASP A 63 2.46 -6.57 -8.11
CA ASP A 63 2.06 -5.42 -7.29
C ASP A 63 0.77 -5.71 -6.51
N LYS A 64 -0.23 -6.31 -7.18
CA LYS A 64 -1.48 -6.74 -6.54
C LYS A 64 -1.25 -7.76 -5.44
N ALA A 65 -0.32 -8.71 -5.63
CA ALA A 65 0.04 -9.67 -4.60
C ALA A 65 0.72 -8.99 -3.40
N ALA A 66 1.61 -8.01 -3.65
CA ALA A 66 2.26 -7.23 -2.60
C ALA A 66 1.23 -6.42 -1.79
N ILE A 67 0.28 -5.76 -2.44
CA ILE A 67 -0.80 -5.01 -1.78
C ILE A 67 -1.63 -5.95 -0.89
N ARG A 68 -2.01 -7.14 -1.39
CA ARG A 68 -2.74 -8.14 -0.58
C ARG A 68 -1.95 -8.60 0.64
N GLN A 69 -0.64 -8.75 0.51
CA GLN A 69 0.22 -9.14 1.63
C GLN A 69 0.32 -8.03 2.68
N ILE A 70 0.42 -6.77 2.26
CA ILE A 70 0.37 -5.60 3.15
C ILE A 70 -0.96 -5.57 3.91
N GLU A 71 -2.09 -5.75 3.21
CA GLU A 71 -3.41 -5.78 3.83
C GLU A 71 -3.56 -6.91 4.86
N LYS A 72 -3.07 -8.11 4.54
CA LYS A 72 -3.06 -9.25 5.49
C LYS A 72 -2.24 -8.97 6.76
N GLN A 73 -1.21 -8.12 6.69
CA GLN A 73 -0.42 -7.73 7.86
C GLN A 73 -1.08 -6.63 8.70
N ARG A 74 -2.12 -5.97 8.18
CA ARG A 74 -2.89 -4.92 8.87
C ARG A 74 -4.07 -5.49 9.66
N GLU A 75 -4.55 -6.70 9.31
CA GLU A 75 -5.55 -7.50 10.04
C GLU A 75 -4.94 -8.17 11.29
#